data_AF-A0A1I5VZB1-F1
#
_entry.id   AF-A0A1I5VZB1-F1
#
_cell.length_a   1.000
_cell.length_b   1.000
_cell.length_c   1.000
_cell.angle_alpha   90.00
_cell.angle_beta   90.00
_cell.angle_gamma   90.00
#
_symmetry.space_group_name_H-M   'P 1'
#
loop_
_entity.id
_entity.type
_entity.pdbx_description
1 polymer ?
#
loop_
_entity_poly.entity_id
_entity_poly.type
_entity_poly.pdbx_seq_one_letter_code
_entity_poly.pdbx_strand_id
1 'polypeptide(L)'
;MKQSFLIILTLLTLNCFGTTTKVTRVIDGDTFETETGEKVRLVGINAPEIRDIFGEEAKQHLISLIENKTVDLEADHISSDRDRYGRLLRYVILNNTDINKQMVLDGYAFAYLKYHFDKEEEYKQAELFSKQENKGIWNNQQSEAIKKEQAKNDNNIFSYFTFKNVIVTASVLLLLIAGIYYYYKK
;
A
#
# COMPACT_ATOMS: atom_id res chain seq x y z
N MET A 1 -19.74 35.20 -39.36
CA MET A 1 -20.00 34.52 -38.07
C MET A 1 -19.63 33.03 -38.12
N LYS A 2 -18.37 32.65 -38.40
CA LYS A 2 -17.95 31.22 -38.44
C LYS A 2 -16.44 31.01 -38.17
N GLN A 3 -15.80 31.81 -37.32
CA GLN A 3 -14.36 31.62 -37.01
C GLN A 3 -13.99 31.70 -35.53
N SER A 4 -14.96 31.76 -34.62
CA SER A 4 -14.66 31.94 -33.20
C SER A 4 -14.87 30.68 -32.34
N PHE A 5 -15.11 29.51 -32.95
CA PHE A 5 -15.43 28.28 -32.20
C PHE A 5 -14.31 27.24 -32.17
N LEU A 6 -13.14 27.50 -32.77
CA LEU A 6 -12.05 26.51 -32.89
C LEU A 6 -10.89 26.73 -31.90
N ILE A 7 -10.95 27.72 -31.01
CA ILE A 7 -9.83 28.05 -30.09
C ILE A 7 -10.10 27.62 -28.64
N ILE A 8 -11.32 27.17 -28.30
CA ILE A 8 -11.66 26.72 -26.94
C ILE A 8 -11.50 25.20 -26.75
N LEU A 9 -11.04 24.46 -27.78
CA LEU A 9 -10.88 22.99 -27.73
C LEU A 9 -9.42 22.52 -27.69
N THR A 10 -8.45 23.38 -27.37
CA THR A 10 -7.00 23.04 -27.39
C THR A 10 -6.27 23.28 -26.07
N LEU A 11 -6.97 23.42 -24.93
CA LEU A 11 -6.34 23.71 -23.63
C LEU A 11 -6.68 22.73 -22.50
N LEU A 12 -7.05 21.48 -22.81
CA LEU A 12 -7.40 20.50 -21.77
C LEU A 12 -6.70 19.15 -21.91
N THR A 13 -5.39 19.10 -22.13
CA THR A 13 -4.62 17.87 -21.86
C THR A 13 -3.17 18.19 -21.45
N LEU A 14 -2.99 18.77 -20.27
CA LEU A 14 -1.74 18.68 -19.51
C LEU A 14 -2.08 18.21 -18.09
N ASN A 15 -2.73 17.05 -17.99
CA ASN A 15 -2.79 16.32 -16.72
C ASN A 15 -1.84 15.13 -16.82
N CYS A 16 -0.55 15.42 -16.75
CA CYS A 16 0.43 14.43 -16.32
C CYS A 16 1.55 15.19 -15.61
N PHE A 17 1.28 15.62 -14.38
CA PHE A 17 2.32 16.04 -13.47
C PHE A 17 2.57 14.88 -12.51
N GLY A 18 3.34 13.90 -12.96
CA GLY A 18 4.16 13.13 -12.03
C GLY A 18 5.03 14.13 -11.29
N THR A 19 4.99 14.11 -9.96
CA THR A 19 5.79 15.06 -9.17
C THR A 19 7.17 14.47 -8.99
N THR A 20 8.16 15.06 -9.64
CA THR A 20 9.56 14.68 -9.47
C THR A 20 10.10 15.23 -8.15
N THR A 21 10.82 14.42 -7.38
CA THR A 21 11.45 14.86 -6.12
C THR A 21 12.68 14.05 -5.76
N LYS A 22 13.62 14.65 -5.04
CA LYS A 22 14.77 13.94 -4.49
C LYS A 22 14.41 13.18 -3.21
N VAL A 23 14.82 11.93 -3.13
CA VAL A 23 14.76 11.11 -1.91
C VAL A 23 15.93 11.48 -0.99
N THR A 24 15.63 11.90 0.24
CA THR A 24 16.64 12.32 1.22
C THR A 24 16.92 11.27 2.27
N ARG A 25 15.93 10.47 2.63
CA ARG A 25 16.07 9.44 3.67
C ARG A 25 15.08 8.30 3.46
N VAL A 26 15.57 7.07 3.44
CA VAL A 26 14.71 5.89 3.57
C VAL A 26 14.47 5.57 5.05
N ILE A 27 13.18 5.44 5.43
CA ILE A 27 12.78 5.19 6.81
C ILE A 27 12.83 3.68 7.09
N ASP A 28 12.12 2.90 6.29
CA ASP A 28 11.99 1.43 6.32
C ASP A 28 11.85 0.87 4.88
N GLY A 29 11.48 -0.40 4.73
CA GLY A 29 11.41 -1.07 3.42
C GLY A 29 10.26 -0.62 2.49
N ASP A 30 9.36 0.27 2.92
CA ASP A 30 8.26 0.76 2.07
C ASP A 30 7.88 2.23 2.34
N THR A 31 8.69 2.97 3.10
CA THR A 31 8.48 4.37 3.45
C THR A 31 9.79 5.17 3.35
N PHE A 32 9.72 6.36 2.75
CA PHE A 32 10.84 7.31 2.67
C PHE A 32 10.39 8.76 2.84
N GLU A 33 11.36 9.67 2.92
CA GLU A 33 11.18 11.12 3.00
C GLU A 33 11.82 11.83 1.81
N THR A 34 11.13 12.84 1.31
CA THR A 34 11.57 13.67 0.17
C THR A 34 12.40 14.87 0.65
N GLU A 35 12.99 15.62 -0.29
CA GLU A 35 13.66 16.89 0.01
C GLU A 35 12.73 17.98 0.53
N THR A 36 11.43 17.87 0.29
CA THR A 36 10.41 18.77 0.83
C THR A 36 9.95 18.38 2.23
N GLY A 37 10.45 17.28 2.79
CA GLY A 37 10.02 16.73 4.07
C GLY A 37 8.72 15.93 4.02
N GLU A 38 8.18 15.66 2.82
CA GLU A 38 7.01 14.80 2.66
C GLU A 38 7.39 13.34 2.90
N LYS A 39 6.56 12.64 3.66
CA LYS A 39 6.68 11.18 3.83
C LYS A 39 5.85 10.48 2.77
N VAL A 40 6.48 9.55 2.07
CA VAL A 40 5.87 8.75 1.01
C VAL A 40 5.89 7.29 1.42
N ARG A 41 4.74 6.64 1.33
CA ARG A 41 4.56 5.19 1.44
C ARG A 41 4.32 4.60 0.04
N LEU A 42 5.02 3.53 -0.25
CA LEU A 42 4.89 2.79 -1.49
C LEU A 42 3.52 2.10 -1.56
N VAL A 43 2.72 2.45 -2.57
CA VAL A 43 1.42 1.81 -2.87
C VAL A 43 1.61 0.33 -3.18
N GLY A 44 0.64 -0.49 -2.75
CA GLY A 44 0.50 -1.87 -3.19
C GLY A 44 1.47 -2.87 -2.57
N ILE A 45 2.36 -2.44 -1.67
CA ILE A 45 3.36 -3.30 -1.04
C ILE A 45 3.33 -3.20 0.48
N ASN A 46 3.87 -4.23 1.12
CA ASN A 46 4.17 -4.24 2.54
C ASN A 46 5.54 -4.89 2.76
N ALA A 47 6.51 -4.11 3.20
CA ALA A 47 7.81 -4.65 3.60
C ALA A 47 7.76 -5.15 5.06
N PRO A 48 8.65 -6.08 5.47
CA PRO A 48 8.85 -6.36 6.89
C PRO A 48 9.25 -5.09 7.64
N GLU A 49 8.70 -4.90 8.85
CA GLU A 49 9.09 -3.78 9.71
C GLU A 49 10.57 -3.93 10.12
N ILE A 50 11.27 -2.84 10.39
CA ILE A 50 12.73 -2.85 10.68
C ILE A 50 13.13 -3.85 11.78
N ARG A 51 12.24 -4.08 12.76
CA ARG A 51 12.49 -4.98 13.90
C ARG A 51 12.14 -6.44 13.62
N ASP A 52 11.43 -6.69 12.54
CA ASP A 52 11.01 -8.02 12.14
C ASP A 52 12.12 -8.68 11.31
N ILE A 53 12.00 -9.98 11.14
CA ILE A 53 12.95 -10.74 10.32
C ILE A 53 12.92 -10.18 8.90
N PHE A 54 14.10 -9.87 8.36
CA PHE A 54 14.31 -9.32 7.02
C PHE A 54 13.97 -7.82 6.86
N GLY A 55 13.61 -7.12 7.94
CA GLY A 55 13.26 -5.70 7.91
C GLY A 55 14.42 -4.77 7.57
N GLU A 56 15.59 -5.01 8.15
CA GLU A 56 16.79 -4.21 7.84
C GLU A 56 17.23 -4.47 6.41
N GLU A 57 17.19 -5.72 5.95
CA GLU A 57 17.51 -6.10 4.57
C GLU A 57 16.56 -5.42 3.56
N ALA A 58 15.25 -5.37 3.85
CA ALA A 58 14.28 -4.65 3.02
C ALA A 58 14.56 -3.16 2.94
N LYS A 59 14.89 -2.54 4.08
CA LYS A 59 15.30 -1.13 4.12
C LYS A 59 16.57 -0.88 3.30
N GLN A 60 17.61 -1.69 3.48
CA GLN A 60 18.87 -1.55 2.74
C GLN A 60 18.68 -1.73 1.24
N HIS A 61 17.80 -2.65 0.84
CA HIS A 61 17.44 -2.81 -0.57
C HIS A 61 16.79 -1.55 -1.13
N LEU A 62 15.79 -0.98 -0.44
CA LEU A 62 15.16 0.27 -0.87
C LEU A 62 16.16 1.44 -0.92
N ILE A 63 17.07 1.55 0.06
CA ILE A 63 18.17 2.53 0.04
C ILE A 63 18.97 2.42 -1.26
N SER A 64 19.39 1.20 -1.62
CA SER A 64 20.17 0.97 -2.83
C SER A 64 19.44 1.37 -4.12
N LEU A 65 18.10 1.23 -4.12
CA LEU A 65 17.26 1.56 -5.26
C LEU A 65 17.03 3.06 -5.41
N ILE A 66 16.77 3.81 -4.34
CA ILE A 66 16.26 5.18 -4.47
C ILE A 66 16.94 6.25 -3.62
N GLU A 67 17.72 5.93 -2.59
CA GLU A 67 18.26 6.96 -1.71
C GLU A 67 19.22 7.90 -2.45
N ASN A 68 19.11 9.20 -2.20
CA ASN A 68 19.83 10.27 -2.90
C ASN A 68 19.55 10.39 -4.40
N LYS A 69 18.55 9.68 -4.92
CA LYS A 69 18.11 9.76 -6.33
C LYS A 69 16.87 10.64 -6.45
N THR A 70 16.66 11.14 -7.66
CA THR A 70 15.45 11.85 -8.05
C THR A 70 14.47 10.87 -8.66
N VAL A 71 13.25 10.81 -8.12
CA VAL A 71 12.19 9.87 -8.52
C VAL A 71 10.94 10.63 -8.93
N ASP A 72 10.13 10.02 -9.79
CA ASP A 72 8.80 10.50 -10.12
C ASP A 72 7.76 9.85 -9.21
N LEU A 73 6.89 10.68 -8.64
CA LEU A 73 5.79 10.24 -7.79
C LEU A 73 4.49 10.26 -8.57
N GLU A 74 3.90 9.09 -8.75
CA GLU A 74 2.60 8.91 -9.38
C GLU A 74 1.57 8.52 -8.32
N ALA A 75 0.43 9.21 -8.31
CA ALA A 75 -0.71 8.81 -7.49
C ALA A 75 -1.40 7.60 -8.16
N ASP A 76 -1.96 6.73 -7.33
CA ASP A 76 -2.86 5.69 -7.78
C ASP A 76 -4.27 6.27 -7.98
N HIS A 77 -5.02 5.79 -8.99
CA HIS A 77 -6.29 6.42 -9.37
C HIS A 77 -7.45 6.00 -8.47
N ILE A 78 -7.34 4.86 -7.78
CA ILE A 78 -8.44 4.27 -7.00
C ILE A 78 -8.22 4.33 -5.49
N SER A 79 -6.98 4.29 -5.02
CA SER A 79 -6.64 4.45 -3.62
C SER A 79 -6.60 5.92 -3.19
N SER A 80 -6.66 6.14 -1.88
CA SER A 80 -6.60 7.49 -1.32
C SER A 80 -5.23 8.12 -1.55
N ASP A 81 -5.18 9.45 -1.69
CA ASP A 81 -3.92 10.18 -1.86
C ASP A 81 -2.96 10.03 -0.68
N ARG A 82 -3.53 9.88 0.53
CA ARG A 82 -2.79 9.72 1.78
C ARG A 82 -3.38 8.59 2.62
N ASP A 83 -2.53 7.99 3.44
CA ASP A 83 -2.96 7.07 4.48
C ASP A 83 -3.41 7.80 5.76
N ARG A 84 -3.89 7.02 6.73
CA ARG A 84 -4.37 7.52 8.04
C ARG A 84 -3.28 8.23 8.88
N TYR A 85 -2.00 8.08 8.54
CA TYR A 85 -0.88 8.72 9.21
C TYR A 85 -0.41 9.98 8.47
N GLY A 86 -1.10 10.35 7.38
CA GLY A 86 -0.78 11.51 6.57
C GLY A 86 0.36 11.30 5.58
N ARG A 87 0.83 10.06 5.38
CA ARG A 87 1.86 9.76 4.35
C ARG A 87 1.23 9.79 2.97
N LEU A 88 1.92 10.35 1.98
CA LEU A 88 1.53 10.24 0.58
C LEU A 88 1.59 8.78 0.14
N LEU A 89 0.59 8.34 -0.61
CA LEU A 89 0.55 7.01 -1.22
C LEU A 89 0.94 7.15 -2.69
N ARG A 90 2.10 6.63 -3.08
CA ARG A 90 2.63 6.77 -4.45
C ARG A 90 3.18 5.48 -5.04
N TYR A 91 3.04 5.36 -6.36
CA TYR A 91 3.98 4.60 -7.18
C TYR A 91 5.24 5.45 -7.37
N VAL A 92 6.40 4.84 -7.11
CA VAL A 92 7.70 5.49 -7.26
C VAL A 92 8.34 5.02 -8.54
N ILE A 93 8.50 5.92 -9.50
CA ILE A 93 9.10 5.61 -10.80
C ILE A 93 10.52 6.18 -10.85
N LEU A 94 11.49 5.35 -11.22
CA LEU A 94 12.87 5.75 -11.45
C LEU A 94 13.35 5.15 -12.76
N ASN A 95 13.76 5.98 -13.73
CA ASN A 95 14.21 5.52 -15.05
C ASN A 95 13.22 4.54 -15.71
N ASN A 96 11.93 4.88 -15.72
CA ASN A 96 10.82 4.04 -16.21
C ASN A 96 10.62 2.71 -15.46
N THR A 97 11.25 2.54 -14.29
CA THR A 97 11.08 1.35 -13.43
C THR A 97 10.15 1.67 -12.28
N ASP A 98 9.10 0.86 -12.11
CA ASP A 98 8.24 0.88 -10.92
C ASP A 98 9.00 0.23 -9.74
N ILE A 99 9.49 1.06 -8.83
CA ILE A 99 10.29 0.64 -7.68
C ILE A 99 9.46 -0.19 -6.70
N ASN A 100 8.18 0.12 -6.53
CA ASN A 100 7.30 -0.64 -5.65
C ASN A 100 7.18 -2.08 -6.15
N LYS A 101 6.93 -2.28 -7.45
CA LYS A 101 6.94 -3.61 -8.07
C LYS A 101 8.30 -4.28 -7.95
N GLN A 102 9.38 -3.52 -8.13
CA GLN A 102 10.75 -4.04 -8.01
C GLN A 102 11.04 -4.60 -6.61
N MET A 103 10.59 -3.93 -5.54
CA MET A 103 10.70 -4.43 -4.16
C MET A 103 10.05 -5.80 -4.00
N VAL A 104 8.87 -6.01 -4.60
CA VAL A 104 8.17 -7.31 -4.58
C VAL A 104 8.90 -8.34 -5.43
N LEU A 105 9.31 -7.97 -6.66
CA LEU A 105 10.00 -8.83 -7.61
C LEU A 105 11.34 -9.36 -7.07
N ASP A 106 12.02 -8.56 -6.25
CA ASP A 106 13.28 -8.91 -5.61
C ASP A 106 13.08 -9.66 -4.28
N GLY A 107 11.85 -9.82 -3.81
CA GLY A 107 11.52 -10.53 -2.57
C GLY A 107 11.83 -9.73 -1.30
N TYR A 108 11.83 -8.39 -1.36
CA TYR A 108 12.02 -7.51 -0.19
C TYR A 108 10.72 -6.87 0.30
N ALA A 109 9.59 -7.14 -0.37
CA ALA A 109 8.26 -6.79 0.09
C ALA A 109 7.23 -7.82 -0.39
N PHE A 110 6.09 -7.86 0.30
CA PHE A 110 4.92 -8.62 -0.11
C PHE A 110 4.01 -7.76 -1.01
N ALA A 111 3.29 -8.40 -1.92
CA ALA A 111 2.18 -7.74 -2.60
C ALA A 111 1.01 -7.55 -1.61
N TYR A 112 0.63 -6.31 -1.33
CA TYR A 112 -0.33 -6.00 -0.28
C TYR A 112 -1.77 -5.90 -0.81
N LEU A 113 -2.32 -7.05 -1.20
CA LEU A 113 -3.63 -7.18 -1.85
C LEU A 113 -4.84 -7.00 -0.91
N LYS A 114 -4.63 -6.50 0.30
CA LYS A 114 -5.71 -6.23 1.26
C LYS A 114 -6.58 -5.03 0.82
N TYR A 115 -5.98 -4.08 0.14
CA TYR A 115 -6.63 -2.88 -0.39
C TYR A 115 -6.51 -2.86 -1.90
N HIS A 116 -7.50 -2.26 -2.57
CA HIS A 116 -7.48 -2.17 -4.02
C HIS A 116 -6.55 -1.08 -4.55
N PHE A 117 -5.81 -1.37 -5.62
CA PHE A 117 -4.92 -0.44 -6.35
C PHE A 117 -4.77 -0.85 -7.83
N ASP A 118 -4.43 0.09 -8.71
CA ASP A 118 -4.49 -0.11 -10.17
C ASP A 118 -3.61 -1.28 -10.67
N LYS A 119 -2.47 -1.53 -10.02
CA LYS A 119 -1.44 -2.49 -10.47
C LYS A 119 -1.46 -3.84 -9.71
N GLU A 120 -2.58 -4.19 -9.08
CA GLU A 120 -2.71 -5.42 -8.24
C GLU A 120 -2.20 -6.69 -8.92
N GLU A 121 -2.64 -6.95 -10.15
CA GLU A 121 -2.30 -8.20 -10.85
C GLU A 121 -0.81 -8.23 -11.20
N GLU A 122 -0.21 -7.09 -11.59
CA GLU A 122 1.24 -7.01 -11.84
C GLU A 122 2.06 -7.35 -10.59
N TYR A 123 1.64 -6.86 -9.43
CA TYR A 123 2.37 -7.03 -8.18
C TYR A 123 2.21 -8.46 -7.66
N LYS A 124 1.02 -9.03 -7.83
CA LYS A 124 0.77 -10.45 -7.56
C LYS A 124 1.65 -11.35 -8.42
N GLN A 125 1.78 -11.09 -9.72
CA GLN A 125 2.66 -11.88 -10.59
C GLN A 125 4.15 -11.70 -10.22
N ALA A 126 4.57 -10.48 -9.86
CA ALA A 126 5.93 -10.24 -9.35
C ALA A 126 6.21 -11.05 -8.07
N GLU A 127 5.24 -11.13 -7.16
CA GLU A 127 5.37 -11.93 -5.94
C GLU A 127 5.47 -13.42 -6.25
N LEU A 128 4.60 -13.94 -7.13
CA LEU A 128 4.66 -15.35 -7.56
C LEU A 128 6.02 -15.71 -8.16
N PHE A 129 6.59 -14.83 -8.99
CA PHE A 129 7.93 -14.99 -9.53
C PHE A 129 9.00 -15.01 -8.42
N SER A 130 8.98 -14.03 -7.50
CA SER A 130 9.94 -13.97 -6.39
C SER A 130 9.90 -15.20 -5.49
N LYS A 131 8.71 -15.80 -5.29
CA LYS A 131 8.51 -17.06 -4.58
C LYS A 131 9.12 -18.24 -5.33
N GLN A 132 8.86 -18.36 -6.63
CA GLN A 132 9.40 -19.45 -7.47
C GLN A 132 10.93 -19.43 -7.51
N GLU A 133 11.51 -18.23 -7.58
CA GLU A 133 12.96 -18.01 -7.61
C GLU A 133 13.61 -17.98 -6.21
N ASN A 134 12.84 -18.22 -5.13
CA ASN A 134 13.31 -18.20 -3.73
C ASN A 134 14.10 -16.93 -3.35
N LYS A 135 13.64 -15.77 -3.83
CA LYS A 135 14.31 -14.49 -3.58
C LYS A 135 13.95 -13.91 -2.21
N GLY A 136 14.90 -13.21 -1.60
CA GLY A 136 14.70 -12.45 -0.36
C GLY A 136 13.95 -13.22 0.72
N ILE A 137 12.82 -12.67 1.20
CA ILE A 137 11.93 -13.25 2.22
C ILE A 137 11.46 -14.68 1.92
N TRP A 138 11.48 -15.10 0.64
CA TRP A 138 11.03 -16.42 0.20
C TRP A 138 12.10 -17.51 0.32
N ASN A 139 13.35 -17.16 0.65
CA ASN A 139 14.41 -18.15 0.80
C ASN A 139 14.15 -19.07 2.01
N ASN A 140 14.37 -20.37 1.82
CA ASN A 140 13.78 -21.49 2.56
C ASN A 140 14.19 -21.62 4.05
N GLN A 141 15.11 -20.78 4.54
CA GLN A 141 15.46 -20.71 5.97
C GLN A 141 14.72 -19.61 6.74
N GLN A 142 14.27 -18.54 6.06
CA GLN A 142 13.59 -17.40 6.68
C GLN A 142 12.06 -17.48 6.53
N SER A 143 11.57 -18.16 5.48
CA SER A 143 10.14 -18.29 5.18
C SER A 143 9.32 -18.94 6.31
N GLU A 144 9.88 -19.91 7.04
CA GLU A 144 9.20 -20.58 8.16
C GLU A 144 9.03 -19.68 9.40
N ALA A 145 9.91 -18.69 9.60
CA ALA A 145 9.79 -17.73 10.69
C ALA A 145 8.81 -16.61 10.33
N ILE A 146 8.84 -16.14 9.08
CA ILE A 146 7.95 -15.06 8.60
C ILE A 146 6.50 -15.55 8.49
N LYS A 147 6.27 -16.80 8.02
CA LYS A 147 4.93 -17.43 8.06
C LYS A 147 4.35 -17.50 9.47
N LYS A 148 5.18 -17.76 10.49
CA LYS A 148 4.74 -17.82 11.90
C LYS A 148 4.37 -16.44 12.43
N GLU A 149 5.10 -15.40 12.04
CA GLU A 149 4.84 -14.02 12.46
C GLU A 149 3.56 -13.45 11.83
N GLN A 150 3.35 -13.67 10.52
CA GLN A 150 2.11 -13.31 9.83
C GLN A 150 0.90 -14.05 10.43
N ALA A 151 1.00 -15.36 10.64
CA ALA A 151 -0.07 -16.15 11.27
C ALA A 151 -0.40 -15.67 12.71
N LYS A 152 0.59 -15.19 13.46
CA LYS A 152 0.38 -14.62 14.81
C LYS A 152 -0.38 -13.31 14.76
N ASN A 153 -0.11 -12.45 13.77
CA ASN A 153 -0.85 -11.21 13.55
C ASN A 153 -2.29 -11.45 13.10
N ASP A 154 -2.53 -12.42 12.23
CA ASP A 154 -3.89 -12.79 11.80
C ASP A 154 -4.73 -13.35 12.95
N ASN A 155 -4.12 -14.16 13.83
CA ASN A 155 -4.77 -14.65 15.05
C ASN A 155 -5.11 -13.52 16.05
N ASN A 156 -4.27 -12.49 16.14
CA ASN A 156 -4.55 -11.31 16.96
C ASN A 156 -5.73 -10.50 16.42
N ILE A 157 -5.90 -10.40 15.09
CA ILE A 157 -7.07 -9.79 14.46
C ILE A 157 -8.35 -10.56 14.83
N PHE A 158 -8.30 -11.90 14.82
CA PHE A 158 -9.43 -12.73 15.26
C PHE A 158 -9.75 -12.56 16.76
N SER A 159 -8.77 -12.22 17.60
CA SER A 159 -9.00 -11.94 19.02
C SER A 159 -9.73 -10.60 19.27
N TYR A 160 -9.66 -9.65 18.34
CA TYR A 160 -10.54 -8.47 18.33
C TYR A 160 -11.97 -8.83 17.92
N PHE A 161 -12.14 -9.92 17.16
CA PHE A 161 -13.44 -10.55 16.91
C PHE A 161 -13.86 -11.46 18.09
N THR A 162 -13.71 -10.97 19.32
CA THR A 162 -14.12 -11.70 20.51
C THR A 162 -15.62 -11.58 20.76
N PHE A 163 -16.17 -12.58 21.46
CA PHE A 163 -17.56 -12.75 21.91
C PHE A 163 -18.26 -11.46 22.38
N LYS A 164 -17.48 -10.50 22.92
CA LYS A 164 -17.93 -9.17 23.33
C LYS A 164 -18.58 -8.37 22.19
N ASN A 165 -18.04 -8.42 20.97
CA ASN A 165 -18.60 -7.72 19.82
C ASN A 165 -19.88 -8.39 19.29
N VAL A 166 -19.98 -9.72 19.38
CA VAL A 166 -21.21 -10.47 19.03
C VAL A 166 -22.34 -10.16 20.00
N ILE A 167 -22.05 -10.03 21.30
CA ILE A 167 -23.06 -9.63 22.30
C ILE A 167 -23.56 -8.22 22.02
N VAL A 168 -22.66 -7.27 21.75
CA VAL A 168 -23.03 -5.87 21.51
C VAL A 168 -23.89 -5.74 20.25
N THR A 169 -23.55 -6.41 19.16
CA THR A 169 -24.35 -6.36 17.92
C THR A 169 -25.71 -7.04 18.08
N ALA A 170 -25.78 -8.18 18.78
CA ALA A 170 -27.04 -8.85 19.09
C ALA A 170 -27.96 -7.97 19.97
N SER A 171 -27.39 -7.25 20.94
CA SER A 171 -28.13 -6.33 21.82
C SER A 171 -28.74 -5.16 21.05
N VAL A 172 -27.97 -4.56 20.14
CA VAL A 172 -28.43 -3.43 19.30
C VAL A 172 -29.52 -3.91 18.33
N LEU A 173 -29.36 -5.08 17.72
CA LEU A 173 -30.36 -5.65 16.82
C LEU A 173 -31.68 -5.94 17.54
N LEU A 174 -31.61 -6.47 18.77
CA LEU A 174 -32.79 -6.80 19.57
C LEU A 174 -33.56 -5.53 19.99
N LEU A 175 -32.84 -4.45 20.33
CA LEU A 175 -33.45 -3.14 20.61
C LEU A 175 -34.11 -2.52 19.36
N LEU A 176 -33.48 -2.64 18.19
CA LEU A 176 -34.08 -2.17 16.93
C LEU A 176 -35.36 -2.94 16.58
N ILE A 177 -35.34 -4.27 16.70
CA ILE A 177 -36.52 -5.11 16.46
C ILE A 177 -37.64 -4.77 17.45
N ALA A 178 -37.32 -4.60 18.74
CA ALA A 178 -38.29 -4.21 19.75
C ALA A 178 -38.89 -2.81 19.49
N GLY A 179 -38.06 -1.84 19.08
CA GLY A 179 -38.50 -0.51 18.69
C GLY A 179 -39.45 -0.52 17.50
N ILE A 180 -39.12 -1.28 16.45
CA ILE A 180 -39.99 -1.47 15.27
C ILE A 180 -41.31 -2.14 15.69
N TYR A 181 -41.26 -3.21 16.48
CA TYR A 181 -42.48 -3.89 16.96
C TYR A 181 -43.41 -2.94 17.74
N TYR A 182 -42.85 -2.11 18.63
CA TYR A 182 -43.65 -1.17 19.42
C TYR A 182 -44.23 -0.03 18.57
N TYR A 183 -43.50 0.43 17.55
CA TYR A 183 -43.96 1.45 16.61
C TYR A 183 -45.19 0.99 15.80
N TYR A 184 -45.24 -0.27 15.37
CA TYR A 184 -46.34 -0.82 14.57
C TYR A 184 -47.52 -1.41 15.37
N LYS A 185 -47.41 -1.49 16.70
CA LYS A 185 -48.49 -1.98 17.58
C LYS A 185 -49.48 -0.88 17.98
N LYS A 186 -49.24 0.35 17.56
CA LYS A 186 -50.12 1.51 17.77
C LYS A 186 -50.98 1.75 16.53
#